data_AF-A0A2S6PKZ8-F1
#
_entry.id   AF-A0A2S6PKZ8-F1
#
_cell.length_a   1.000
_cell.length_b   1.000
_cell.length_c   1.000
_cell.angle_alpha   90.00
_cell.angle_beta   90.00
_cell.angle_gamma   90.00
#
_symmetry.space_group_name_H-M   'P 1'
#
loop_
_entity.id
_entity.type
_entity.pdbx_description
1 polymer ?
#
loop_
_entity_poly.entity_id
_entity_poly.type
_entity_poly.pdbx_seq_one_letter_code
_entity_poly.pdbx_strand_id
1 'polypeptide(L)'
;MSNALAVATVTQALALLIESNLGPEMDIAVKVETRKPPAEPPVEPTITVFLYQVTPNAAMRNNDLPTRAADGTLRNRAAAPLDLHYVISAYGEETELVGQRLLGCVIRTLHEIPVLPRELIELAAERPHLAGSDLADSLQQVRFTPTVMDVDETSKLWGMLHQTPYTLSVAYQASLVVIEGREKPVPARPVEQRTVRAVPFGTPGAPVPPGADGGSEASADPVPAVPGAPAASGARKRAPAKKAPAPKGAAPKGAATEATPAKAPAKPTKAASRRAAPPRPRRAAESGTPTPDDKD
;
A
#
# COMPACT_ATOMS: atom_id res chain seq x y z
N MET A 1 -0.89 -14.48 13.32
CA MET A 1 -0.62 -13.15 13.89
C MET A 1 0.48 -12.50 13.05
N SER A 2 0.86 -11.26 13.29
CA SER A 2 1.93 -10.63 12.50
C SER A 2 2.75 -9.64 13.33
N ASN A 3 3.97 -10.04 13.65
CA ASN A 3 4.87 -9.34 14.55
C ASN A 3 5.75 -8.32 13.82
N ALA A 4 6.69 -7.70 14.54
CA ALA A 4 7.59 -6.68 13.99
C ALA A 4 8.53 -7.19 12.87
N LEU A 5 8.74 -8.51 12.75
CA LEU A 5 9.54 -9.12 11.68
C LEU A 5 8.80 -9.16 10.34
N ALA A 6 7.47 -8.95 10.33
CA ALA A 6 6.64 -9.03 9.12
C ALA A 6 7.21 -8.22 7.94
N VAL A 7 7.67 -6.99 8.14
CA VAL A 7 8.23 -6.13 7.08
C VAL A 7 9.49 -6.74 6.45
N ALA A 8 10.36 -7.32 7.28
CA ALA A 8 11.58 -7.97 6.81
C ALA A 8 11.27 -9.32 6.14
N THR A 9 10.30 -10.08 6.65
CA THR A 9 9.81 -11.33 6.05
C THR A 9 9.14 -11.09 4.69
N VAL A 10 8.30 -10.06 4.52
CA VAL A 10 7.73 -9.69 3.20
C VAL A 10 8.83 -9.37 2.20
N THR A 11 9.81 -8.56 2.61
CA THR A 11 10.94 -8.17 1.74
C THR A 11 11.75 -9.39 1.29
N GLN A 12 11.99 -10.34 2.21
CA GLN A 12 12.71 -11.56 1.92
C GLN A 12 11.91 -12.55 1.06
N ALA A 13 10.61 -12.71 1.34
CA ALA A 13 9.73 -13.58 0.58
C ALA A 13 9.48 -13.05 -0.84
N LEU A 14 9.45 -11.72 -1.04
CA LEU A 14 9.45 -11.10 -2.37
C LEU A 14 10.74 -11.42 -3.16
N ALA A 15 11.90 -11.39 -2.52
CA ALA A 15 13.15 -11.78 -3.18
C ALA A 15 13.15 -13.28 -3.58
N LEU A 16 12.67 -14.16 -2.70
CA LEU A 16 12.52 -15.61 -2.98
C LEU A 16 11.48 -15.91 -4.07
N LEU A 17 10.41 -15.12 -4.15
CA LEU A 17 9.42 -15.21 -5.22
C LEU A 17 10.02 -14.88 -6.58
N ILE A 18 10.89 -13.86 -6.64
CA ILE A 18 11.62 -13.50 -7.87
C ILE A 18 12.68 -14.58 -8.19
N GLU A 19 13.48 -14.98 -7.19
CA GLU A 19 14.54 -15.99 -7.33
C GLU A 19 14.03 -17.34 -7.86
N SER A 20 12.90 -17.82 -7.35
CA SER A 20 12.30 -19.10 -7.77
C SER A 20 11.69 -19.10 -9.18
N ASN A 21 11.40 -17.93 -9.76
CA ASN A 21 10.72 -17.80 -11.07
C ASN A 21 11.61 -17.23 -12.20
N LEU A 22 12.90 -16.96 -11.92
CA LEU A 22 13.89 -16.51 -12.92
C LEU A 22 14.41 -17.64 -13.83
N GLY A 23 14.51 -18.87 -13.28
CA GLY A 23 15.14 -20.01 -13.96
C GLY A 23 14.63 -20.39 -15.36
N PRO A 24 13.32 -20.33 -15.71
CA PRO A 24 12.84 -20.84 -16.99
C PRO A 24 13.15 -19.97 -18.22
N GLU A 25 13.68 -18.74 -18.06
CA GLU A 25 13.99 -17.84 -19.19
C GLU A 25 15.44 -17.34 -19.24
N MET A 26 16.27 -17.76 -18.29
CA MET A 26 17.62 -17.25 -18.10
C MET A 26 18.63 -18.39 -17.94
N ASP A 27 19.47 -18.57 -18.97
CA ASP A 27 20.63 -19.48 -18.94
C ASP A 27 21.79 -18.96 -18.06
N ILE A 28 21.55 -17.92 -17.25
CA ILE A 28 22.55 -17.19 -16.48
C ILE A 28 22.15 -17.21 -15.00
N ALA A 29 23.12 -17.43 -14.11
CA ALA A 29 22.90 -17.30 -12.68
C ALA A 29 22.61 -15.83 -12.32
N VAL A 30 21.38 -15.55 -11.87
CA VAL A 30 20.93 -14.23 -11.45
C VAL A 30 20.91 -14.17 -9.93
N LYS A 31 21.51 -13.13 -9.36
CA LYS A 31 21.53 -12.91 -7.92
C LYS A 31 20.39 -11.97 -7.50
N VAL A 32 19.60 -12.32 -6.48
CA VAL A 32 18.58 -11.43 -5.91
C VAL A 32 19.03 -10.89 -4.55
N GLU A 33 19.02 -9.58 -4.37
CA GLU A 33 19.55 -8.93 -3.16
C GLU A 33 18.55 -7.91 -2.56
N THR A 34 18.21 -8.08 -1.28
CA THR A 34 17.28 -7.21 -0.53
C THR A 34 17.98 -6.02 0.11
N ARG A 35 18.79 -5.28 -0.66
CA ARG A 35 19.61 -4.15 -0.17
C ARG A 35 19.42 -2.89 -0.98
N LYS A 36 19.91 -1.76 -0.44
CA LYS A 36 20.00 -0.49 -1.18
C LYS A 36 20.76 -0.72 -2.50
N PRO A 37 20.30 -0.17 -3.64
CA PRO A 37 21.01 -0.18 -4.91
C PRO A 37 22.50 0.19 -4.73
N PRO A 38 23.45 -0.65 -5.18
CA PRO A 38 24.87 -0.43 -4.96
C PRO A 38 25.35 0.81 -5.74
N ALA A 39 26.40 1.47 -5.23
CA ALA A 39 26.98 2.64 -5.91
C ALA A 39 27.70 2.25 -7.22
N GLU A 40 28.34 1.09 -7.22
CA GLU A 40 28.96 0.49 -8.41
C GLU A 40 28.05 -0.61 -8.96
N PRO A 41 27.80 -0.67 -10.29
CA PRO A 41 26.98 -1.72 -10.88
C PRO A 41 27.67 -3.09 -10.72
N PRO A 42 26.96 -4.14 -10.25
CA PRO A 42 27.50 -5.49 -10.21
C PRO A 42 27.89 -6.01 -11.60
N VAL A 43 28.99 -6.76 -11.68
CA VAL A 43 29.43 -7.45 -12.91
C VAL A 43 28.52 -8.64 -13.22
N GLU A 44 27.99 -9.30 -12.19
CA GLU A 44 27.05 -10.41 -12.29
C GLU A 44 25.61 -9.89 -12.44
N PRO A 45 24.76 -10.50 -13.28
CA PRO A 45 23.34 -10.14 -13.38
C PRO A 45 22.65 -10.19 -12.01
N THR A 46 22.18 -9.04 -11.56
CA THR A 46 21.71 -8.85 -10.17
C THR A 46 20.39 -8.09 -10.17
N ILE A 47 19.42 -8.57 -9.40
CA ILE A 47 18.18 -7.85 -9.11
C ILE A 47 18.23 -7.34 -7.67
N THR A 48 18.06 -6.04 -7.47
CA THR A 48 17.97 -5.44 -6.14
C THR A 48 16.53 -5.10 -5.79
N VAL A 49 16.06 -5.55 -4.63
CA VAL A 49 14.73 -5.24 -4.07
C VAL A 49 14.90 -4.23 -2.95
N PHE A 50 14.51 -2.98 -3.19
CA PHE A 50 14.73 -1.86 -2.28
C PHE A 50 13.42 -1.27 -1.75
N LEU A 51 13.20 -1.42 -0.44
CA LEU A 51 12.11 -0.75 0.28
C LEU A 51 12.46 0.74 0.48
N TYR A 52 11.84 1.63 -0.29
CA TYR A 52 12.16 3.07 -0.25
C TYR A 52 11.19 3.88 0.64
N GLN A 53 9.95 3.40 0.80
CA GLN A 53 8.93 4.10 1.56
C GLN A 53 7.97 3.11 2.25
N VAL A 54 7.51 3.48 3.43
CA VAL A 54 6.46 2.77 4.18
C VAL A 54 5.35 3.78 4.49
N THR A 55 4.10 3.45 4.15
CA THR A 55 2.93 4.31 4.41
C THR A 55 1.84 3.55 5.16
N PRO A 56 1.06 4.20 6.04
CA PRO A 56 -0.14 3.58 6.61
C PRO A 56 -1.16 3.25 5.51
N ASN A 57 -1.76 2.05 5.56
CA ASN A 57 -2.77 1.65 4.59
C ASN A 57 -4.07 2.43 4.80
N ALA A 58 -4.45 3.23 3.81
CA ALA A 58 -5.58 4.14 3.91
C ALA A 58 -6.95 3.45 4.06
N ALA A 59 -7.10 2.20 3.59
CA ALA A 59 -8.35 1.44 3.69
C ALA A 59 -8.55 0.80 5.07
N MET A 60 -7.45 0.43 5.74
CA MET A 60 -7.48 -0.21 7.06
C MET A 60 -7.21 0.76 8.23
N ARG A 61 -6.92 2.04 7.96
CA ARG A 61 -6.54 3.07 8.96
C ARG A 61 -7.50 3.31 10.13
N ASN A 62 -8.74 2.80 10.06
CA ASN A 62 -9.76 2.92 11.11
C ASN A 62 -9.83 1.67 12.03
N ASN A 63 -9.07 0.62 11.73
CA ASN A 63 -9.01 -0.65 12.47
C ASN A 63 -7.69 -0.79 13.24
N ASP A 64 -7.08 0.35 13.57
CA ASP A 64 -5.77 0.45 14.21
C ASP A 64 -5.85 0.55 15.74
N LEU A 65 -6.88 1.20 16.25
CA LEU A 65 -7.06 1.46 17.68
C LEU A 65 -7.45 0.19 18.47
N PRO A 66 -6.81 -0.07 19.63
CA PRO A 66 -7.21 -1.17 20.50
C PRO A 66 -8.58 -0.88 21.11
N THR A 67 -9.49 -1.84 21.06
CA THR A 67 -10.77 -1.73 21.79
C THR A 67 -10.68 -2.50 23.10
N ARG A 68 -11.11 -1.86 24.19
CA ARG A 68 -11.20 -2.46 25.52
C ARG A 68 -12.66 -2.54 25.97
N ALA A 69 -12.98 -3.54 26.77
CA ALA A 69 -14.27 -3.68 27.43
C ALA A 69 -14.39 -2.71 28.63
N ALA A 70 -15.57 -2.64 29.23
CA ALA A 70 -15.84 -1.79 30.39
C ALA A 70 -15.03 -2.19 31.65
N ASP A 71 -14.53 -3.43 31.71
CA ASP A 71 -13.62 -3.95 32.74
C ASP A 71 -12.12 -3.73 32.39
N GLY A 72 -11.83 -3.03 31.30
CA GLY A 72 -10.47 -2.80 30.80
C GLY A 72 -9.85 -3.95 30.00
N THR A 73 -10.52 -5.11 29.89
CA THR A 73 -10.00 -6.25 29.13
C THR A 73 -9.90 -5.93 27.63
N LEU A 74 -8.81 -6.36 26.99
CA LEU A 74 -8.59 -6.12 25.57
C LEU A 74 -9.51 -7.00 24.72
N ARG A 75 -10.31 -6.38 23.84
CA ARG A 75 -11.21 -7.05 22.88
C ARG A 75 -10.67 -7.07 21.47
N ASN A 76 -10.17 -5.94 20.98
CA ASN A 76 -9.41 -5.87 19.74
C ASN A 76 -8.03 -5.31 20.03
N ARG A 77 -7.02 -5.88 19.35
CA ARG A 77 -5.62 -5.52 19.48
C ARG A 77 -5.33 -4.25 18.68
N ALA A 78 -4.33 -3.48 19.10
CA ALA A 78 -3.78 -2.41 18.27
C ALA A 78 -3.10 -3.02 17.04
N ALA A 79 -3.39 -2.47 15.85
CA ALA A 79 -2.87 -2.95 14.59
C ALA A 79 -2.32 -1.76 13.78
N ALA A 80 -1.13 -1.90 13.21
CA ALA A 80 -0.56 -0.93 12.27
C ALA A 80 -0.62 -1.53 10.86
N PRO A 81 -1.67 -1.26 10.07
CA PRO A 81 -1.75 -1.71 8.70
C PRO A 81 -0.87 -0.82 7.80
N LEU A 82 0.07 -1.44 7.10
CA LEU A 82 1.08 -0.77 6.28
C LEU A 82 0.98 -1.20 4.82
N ASP A 83 1.36 -0.26 3.96
CA ASP A 83 1.71 -0.48 2.57
C ASP A 83 3.21 -0.21 2.42
N LEU A 84 3.92 -1.18 1.85
CA LEU A 84 5.37 -1.14 1.64
C LEU A 84 5.66 -0.86 0.17
N HIS A 85 6.44 0.18 -0.13
CA HIS A 85 6.75 0.57 -1.50
C HIS A 85 8.18 0.15 -1.86
N TYR A 86 8.27 -0.73 -2.86
CA TYR A 86 9.52 -1.29 -3.36
C TYR A 86 9.87 -0.70 -4.71
N VAL A 87 11.16 -0.41 -4.91
CA VAL A 87 11.77 -0.28 -6.23
C VAL A 87 12.58 -1.54 -6.48
N ILE A 88 12.32 -2.21 -7.60
CA ILE A 88 13.05 -3.39 -8.06
C ILE A 88 13.89 -2.96 -9.25
N SER A 89 15.22 -2.98 -9.10
CA SER A 89 16.18 -2.53 -10.11
C SER A 89 16.97 -3.71 -10.66
N ALA A 90 17.16 -3.77 -11.98
CA ALA A 90 17.84 -4.86 -12.65
C ALA A 90 19.19 -4.42 -13.22
N TYR A 91 20.25 -5.13 -12.85
CA TYR A 91 21.63 -4.96 -13.29
C TYR A 91 22.05 -6.12 -14.19
N GLY A 92 22.83 -5.81 -15.22
CA GLY A 92 23.40 -6.78 -16.15
C GLY A 92 23.96 -6.08 -17.39
N GLU A 93 24.54 -6.86 -18.29
CA GLU A 93 25.14 -6.35 -19.53
C GLU A 93 24.12 -5.64 -20.42
N GLU A 94 24.42 -4.39 -20.80
CA GLU A 94 23.52 -3.56 -21.62
C GLU A 94 23.49 -4.01 -23.09
N THR A 95 24.63 -4.48 -23.62
CA THR A 95 24.71 -4.92 -25.03
C THR A 95 23.87 -6.16 -25.32
N GLU A 96 23.70 -7.04 -24.32
CA GLU A 96 22.83 -8.23 -24.37
C GLU A 96 21.41 -7.97 -23.82
N LEU A 97 21.09 -6.71 -23.47
CA LEU A 97 19.80 -6.29 -22.91
C LEU A 97 19.39 -7.05 -21.64
N VAL A 98 20.35 -7.54 -20.85
CA VAL A 98 20.11 -8.43 -19.69
C VAL A 98 19.19 -7.76 -18.68
N GLY A 99 19.43 -6.49 -18.35
CA GLY A 99 18.58 -5.72 -17.43
C GLY A 99 17.12 -5.62 -17.88
N GLN A 100 16.86 -5.53 -19.19
CA GLN A 100 15.49 -5.48 -19.73
C GLN A 100 14.80 -6.85 -19.67
N ARG A 101 15.53 -7.93 -19.98
CA ARG A 101 15.05 -9.31 -19.87
C ARG A 101 14.70 -9.67 -18.42
N LEU A 102 15.58 -9.35 -17.47
CA LEU A 102 15.36 -9.49 -16.03
C LEU A 102 14.09 -8.77 -15.57
N LEU A 103 13.90 -7.52 -16.00
CA LEU A 103 12.72 -6.73 -15.66
C LEU A 103 11.44 -7.37 -16.20
N GLY A 104 11.46 -7.88 -17.44
CA GLY A 104 10.35 -8.65 -18.02
C GLY A 104 9.99 -9.89 -17.19
N CYS A 105 10.99 -10.66 -16.75
CA CYS A 105 10.79 -11.83 -15.88
C CYS A 105 10.13 -11.44 -14.55
N VAL A 106 10.59 -10.35 -13.91
CA VAL A 106 10.00 -9.82 -12.66
C VAL A 106 8.55 -9.38 -12.87
N ILE A 107 8.28 -8.60 -13.92
CA ILE A 107 6.93 -8.11 -14.22
C ILE A 107 5.97 -9.28 -14.44
N ARG A 108 6.37 -10.31 -15.22
CA ARG A 108 5.58 -11.52 -15.39
C ARG A 108 5.32 -12.21 -14.05
N THR A 109 6.37 -12.50 -13.29
CA THR A 109 6.30 -13.22 -12.02
C THR A 109 5.31 -12.56 -11.05
N LEU A 110 5.39 -11.23 -10.89
CA LEU A 110 4.52 -10.48 -10.00
C LEU A 110 3.11 -10.25 -10.56
N HIS A 111 2.90 -10.42 -11.86
CA HIS A 111 1.59 -10.39 -12.50
C HIS A 111 0.88 -11.76 -12.46
N GLU A 112 1.62 -12.86 -12.55
CA GLU A 112 1.13 -14.24 -12.43
C GLU A 112 0.88 -14.62 -10.96
N ILE A 113 1.77 -14.19 -10.06
CA ILE A 113 1.70 -14.46 -8.61
C ILE A 113 1.63 -13.12 -7.84
N PRO A 114 0.52 -12.35 -7.95
CA PRO A 114 0.38 -11.05 -7.29
C PRO A 114 0.10 -11.18 -5.79
N VAL A 115 -0.23 -12.37 -5.28
CA VAL A 115 -0.46 -12.64 -3.86
C VAL A 115 0.68 -13.50 -3.35
N LEU A 116 1.32 -13.06 -2.27
CA LEU A 116 2.48 -13.75 -1.71
C LEU A 116 2.08 -15.13 -1.13
N PRO A 117 2.61 -16.26 -1.65
CA PRO A 117 2.23 -17.59 -1.19
C PRO A 117 2.83 -17.89 0.19
N ARG A 118 2.08 -18.65 1.01
CA ARG A 118 2.45 -18.98 2.39
C ARG A 118 3.77 -19.74 2.50
N GLU A 119 4.03 -20.65 1.56
CA GLU A 119 5.26 -21.45 1.48
C GLU A 119 6.53 -20.57 1.40
N LEU A 120 6.50 -19.47 0.64
CA LEU A 120 7.64 -18.54 0.55
C LEU A 120 7.79 -17.65 1.79
N ILE A 121 6.70 -17.42 2.54
CA ILE A 121 6.74 -16.72 3.84
C ILE A 121 7.39 -17.62 4.89
N GLU A 122 7.05 -18.91 4.89
CA GLU A 122 7.65 -19.92 5.76
C GLU A 122 9.15 -20.10 5.45
N LEU A 123 9.51 -20.28 4.18
CA LEU A 123 10.91 -20.37 3.72
C LEU A 123 11.70 -19.09 4.04
N ALA A 124 11.10 -17.90 3.93
CA ALA A 124 11.72 -16.66 4.37
C ALA A 124 11.99 -16.64 5.88
N ALA A 125 11.10 -17.21 6.70
CA ALA A 125 11.21 -17.27 8.15
C ALA A 125 12.25 -18.29 8.66
N GLU A 126 12.69 -19.25 7.83
CA GLU A 126 13.79 -20.18 8.16
C GLU A 126 15.15 -19.47 8.35
N ARG A 127 15.32 -18.26 7.79
CA ARG A 127 16.57 -17.50 7.97
C ARG A 127 16.77 -17.13 9.45
N PRO A 128 17.97 -17.30 10.04
CA PRO A 128 18.19 -17.09 11.47
C PRO A 128 17.78 -15.71 12.01
N HIS A 129 17.84 -14.67 11.17
CA HIS A 129 17.46 -13.29 11.51
C HIS A 129 15.96 -12.97 11.28
N LEU A 130 15.17 -13.94 10.80
CA LEU A 130 13.70 -13.87 10.66
C LEU A 130 12.98 -14.96 11.47
N ALA A 131 13.73 -15.79 12.20
CA ALA A 131 13.20 -16.85 13.04
C ALA A 131 12.15 -16.33 14.03
N GLY A 132 10.98 -17.00 14.07
CA GLY A 132 9.84 -16.58 14.87
C GLY A 132 8.95 -15.52 14.22
N SER A 133 9.11 -15.22 12.92
CA SER A 133 8.10 -14.51 12.14
C SER A 133 6.81 -15.34 12.05
N ASP A 134 5.68 -14.74 12.41
CA ASP A 134 4.34 -15.35 12.43
C ASP A 134 3.46 -14.93 11.24
N LEU A 135 4.02 -14.17 10.28
CA LEU A 135 3.32 -13.60 9.12
C LEU A 135 2.53 -14.64 8.30
N ALA A 136 2.99 -15.91 8.26
CA ALA A 136 2.29 -17.02 7.60
C ALA A 136 0.91 -17.33 8.22
N ASP A 137 0.68 -16.93 9.47
CA ASP A 137 -0.57 -17.06 10.21
C ASP A 137 -1.36 -15.73 10.27
N SER A 138 -1.02 -14.76 9.42
CA SER A 138 -1.86 -13.59 9.17
C SER A 138 -3.11 -14.02 8.40
N LEU A 139 -4.29 -13.58 8.86
CA LEU A 139 -5.54 -13.71 8.09
C LEU A 139 -5.49 -12.92 6.77
N GLN A 140 -4.66 -11.88 6.74
CA GLN A 140 -4.54 -10.98 5.61
C GLN A 140 -3.31 -11.34 4.79
N GLN A 141 -3.53 -11.81 3.57
CA GLN A 141 -2.48 -12.09 2.60
C GLN A 141 -1.95 -10.78 1.99
N VAL A 142 -0.64 -10.71 1.81
CA VAL A 142 0.08 -9.59 1.22
C VAL A 142 -0.06 -9.65 -0.31
N ARG A 143 -0.39 -8.52 -0.93
CA ARG A 143 -0.57 -8.40 -2.38
C ARG A 143 0.39 -7.37 -2.97
N PHE A 144 1.12 -7.76 -4.00
CA PHE A 144 1.92 -6.86 -4.82
C PHE A 144 1.05 -6.24 -5.91
N THR A 145 1.15 -4.93 -6.07
CA THR A 145 0.46 -4.15 -7.10
C THR A 145 1.50 -3.26 -7.79
N PRO A 146 1.55 -3.20 -9.14
CA PRO A 146 2.47 -2.30 -9.82
C PRO A 146 2.11 -0.84 -9.51
N THR A 147 3.12 -0.06 -9.16
CA THR A 147 2.98 1.39 -8.90
C THR A 147 3.59 2.14 -10.08
N VAL A 148 2.82 3.02 -10.70
CA VAL A 148 3.35 3.92 -11.73
C VAL A 148 4.05 5.09 -11.03
N MET A 149 5.33 5.27 -11.31
CA MET A 149 6.07 6.49 -10.96
C MET A 149 6.35 7.30 -12.22
N ASP A 150 6.24 8.61 -12.14
CA ASP A 150 6.64 9.50 -13.22
C ASP A 150 8.18 9.60 -13.32
N VAL A 151 8.69 10.10 -14.45
CA VAL A 151 10.12 10.34 -14.68
C VAL A 151 10.68 11.31 -13.63
N ASP A 152 9.91 12.32 -13.25
CA ASP A 152 10.25 13.30 -12.21
C ASP A 152 10.37 12.67 -10.82
N GLU A 153 9.45 11.77 -10.45
CA GLU A 153 9.44 11.07 -9.17
C GLU A 153 10.59 10.07 -9.09
N THR A 154 10.78 9.32 -10.17
CA THR A 154 11.90 8.39 -10.36
C THR A 154 13.24 9.13 -10.27
N SER A 155 13.37 10.28 -10.94
CA SER A 155 14.59 11.11 -10.88
C SER A 155 14.87 11.67 -9.49
N LYS A 156 13.83 12.05 -8.73
CA LYS A 156 13.97 12.45 -7.32
C LYS A 156 14.38 11.27 -6.43
N LEU A 157 13.78 10.09 -6.64
CA LEU A 157 14.11 8.87 -5.90
C LEU A 157 15.58 8.50 -6.09
N TRP A 158 16.04 8.35 -7.33
CA TRP A 158 17.45 8.08 -7.62
C TRP A 158 18.37 9.24 -7.21
N GLY A 159 17.90 10.49 -7.28
CA GLY A 159 18.62 11.67 -6.79
C GLY A 159 18.91 11.66 -5.29
N MET A 160 18.07 11.03 -4.46
CA MET A 160 18.36 10.79 -3.04
C MET A 160 19.48 9.76 -2.84
N LEU A 161 19.68 8.84 -3.79
CA LEU A 161 20.83 7.93 -3.82
C LEU A 161 22.02 8.63 -4.50
N HIS A 162 22.54 9.70 -3.88
CA HIS A 162 23.62 10.59 -4.40
C HIS A 162 24.91 9.93 -4.93
N GLN A 163 25.10 8.62 -4.74
CA GLN A 163 26.28 7.85 -5.18
C GLN A 163 25.94 6.74 -6.19
N THR A 164 24.65 6.51 -6.48
CA THR A 164 24.21 5.40 -7.33
C THR A 164 23.74 5.91 -8.69
N PRO A 165 24.26 5.39 -9.82
CA PRO A 165 23.76 5.75 -11.13
C PRO A 165 22.31 5.28 -11.32
N TYR A 166 21.54 6.03 -12.12
CA TYR A 166 20.21 5.60 -12.52
C TYR A 166 20.27 4.22 -13.18
N THR A 167 19.43 3.30 -12.70
CA THR A 167 19.33 1.92 -13.18
C THR A 167 17.90 1.65 -13.61
N LEU A 168 17.69 0.80 -14.63
CA LEU A 168 16.37 0.37 -15.05
C LEU A 168 15.61 -0.31 -13.88
N SER A 169 14.42 0.18 -13.57
CA SER A 169 13.66 -0.25 -12.40
C SER A 169 12.14 -0.17 -12.56
N VAL A 170 11.42 -1.00 -11.82
CA VAL A 170 9.95 -0.94 -11.65
C VAL A 170 9.59 -0.70 -10.18
N ALA A 171 8.46 -0.02 -9.94
CA ALA A 171 7.90 0.15 -8.59
C ALA A 171 6.73 -0.80 -8.35
N TYR A 172 6.69 -1.37 -7.15
CA TYR A 172 5.61 -2.23 -6.67
C TYR A 172 5.25 -1.88 -5.23
N GLN A 173 3.96 -1.73 -4.97
CA GLN A 173 3.39 -1.62 -3.63
C GLN A 173 2.99 -3.00 -3.13
N ALA A 174 3.55 -3.44 -2.00
CA ALA A 174 3.05 -4.56 -1.23
C ALA A 174 2.05 -4.05 -0.19
N SER A 175 0.77 -4.25 -0.47
CA SER A 175 -0.31 -3.79 0.41
C SER A 175 -0.65 -4.82 1.48
N LEU A 176 -1.34 -4.33 2.53
CA LEU A 176 -2.01 -5.13 3.55
C LEU A 176 -1.05 -5.84 4.53
N VAL A 177 0.12 -5.25 4.78
CA VAL A 177 1.08 -5.72 5.78
C VAL A 177 0.68 -5.19 7.16
N VAL A 178 -0.09 -5.96 7.92
CA VAL A 178 -0.54 -5.57 9.26
C VAL A 178 0.52 -5.95 10.30
N ILE A 179 0.91 -5.03 11.19
CA ILE A 179 1.72 -5.35 12.38
C ILE A 179 0.82 -5.26 13.62
N GLU A 180 0.79 -6.34 14.40
CA GLU A 180 -0.06 -6.50 15.58
C GLU A 180 0.69 -6.23 16.89
N GLY A 181 0.00 -5.62 17.87
CA GLY A 181 0.51 -5.43 19.23
C GLY A 181 0.75 -6.74 20.02
N ARG A 182 1.44 -6.66 21.16
CA ARG A 182 1.83 -7.86 21.95
C ARG A 182 0.72 -8.44 22.82
N GLU A 183 -0.18 -7.61 23.35
CA GLU A 183 -1.29 -8.06 24.22
C GLU A 183 -2.20 -9.07 23.47
N LYS A 184 -2.61 -10.16 24.11
CA LYS A 184 -3.57 -11.12 23.55
C LYS A 184 -4.99 -10.70 23.95
N PRO A 185 -5.92 -10.46 23.01
CA PRO A 185 -7.31 -10.21 23.34
C PRO A 185 -7.95 -11.38 24.07
N VAL A 186 -8.88 -11.08 24.99
CA VAL A 186 -9.69 -12.09 25.66
C VAL A 186 -11.00 -12.23 24.88
N PRO A 187 -11.39 -13.44 24.43
CA PRO A 187 -12.67 -13.63 23.74
C PRO A 187 -13.82 -13.26 24.67
N ALA A 188 -14.81 -12.55 24.13
CA ALA A 188 -16.03 -12.23 24.88
C ALA A 188 -16.75 -13.53 25.27
N ARG A 189 -17.27 -13.58 26.51
CA ARG A 189 -18.08 -14.72 26.96
C ARG A 189 -19.33 -14.86 26.06
N PRO A 190 -19.81 -16.10 25.80
CA PRO A 190 -21.06 -16.31 25.10
C PRO A 190 -22.22 -15.53 25.75
N VAL A 191 -23.14 -15.02 24.93
CA VAL A 191 -24.33 -14.31 25.43
C VAL A 191 -25.34 -15.35 25.90
N GLU A 192 -25.40 -15.58 27.22
CA GLU A 192 -26.28 -16.57 27.84
C GLU A 192 -27.77 -16.21 27.71
N GLN A 193 -28.13 -14.93 27.89
CA GLN A 193 -29.50 -14.45 27.82
C GLN A 193 -29.60 -13.13 27.05
N ARG A 194 -30.61 -13.02 26.18
CA ARG A 194 -30.97 -11.78 25.46
C ARG A 194 -32.31 -11.27 25.95
N THR A 195 -32.30 -10.28 26.84
CA THR A 195 -33.53 -9.63 27.32
C THR A 195 -33.84 -8.41 26.46
N VAL A 196 -34.89 -8.50 25.64
CA VAL A 196 -35.40 -7.38 24.83
C VAL A 196 -36.69 -6.87 25.47
N ARG A 197 -36.71 -5.60 25.89
CA ARG A 197 -37.89 -4.95 26.48
C ARG A 197 -38.33 -3.78 25.60
N ALA A 198 -39.52 -3.91 25.00
CA ALA A 198 -40.21 -2.77 24.40
C ALA A 198 -41.05 -2.07 25.46
N VAL A 199 -41.01 -0.74 25.49
CA VAL A 199 -41.83 0.09 26.39
C VAL A 199 -42.31 1.31 25.61
N PRO A 200 -43.61 1.69 25.67
CA PRO A 200 -44.07 2.91 24.99
C PRO A 200 -43.42 4.17 25.58
N PHE A 201 -43.19 5.17 24.73
CA PHE A 201 -42.73 6.48 25.17
C PHE A 201 -43.69 7.07 26.21
N GLY A 202 -43.15 7.67 27.27
CA GLY A 202 -43.93 8.28 28.37
C GLY A 202 -44.06 7.43 29.64
N THR A 203 -43.67 6.16 29.66
CA THR A 203 -43.60 5.39 30.91
C THR A 203 -42.34 5.73 31.74
N PRO A 204 -42.38 5.63 33.07
CA PRO A 204 -41.20 5.79 33.91
C PRO A 204 -40.04 4.87 33.47
N GLY A 205 -38.91 5.47 33.11
CA GLY A 205 -37.71 4.76 32.62
C GLY A 205 -37.67 4.46 31.11
N ALA A 206 -38.61 4.94 30.31
CA ALA A 206 -38.46 4.93 28.85
C ALA A 206 -37.49 6.05 28.40
N PRO A 207 -36.61 5.81 27.40
CA PRO A 207 -35.79 6.86 26.83
C PRO A 207 -36.68 7.90 26.11
N VAL A 208 -36.43 9.18 26.38
CA VAL A 208 -37.16 10.30 25.76
C VAL A 208 -36.82 10.35 24.26
N PRO A 209 -37.79 10.51 23.36
CA PRO A 209 -37.52 10.61 21.93
C PRO A 209 -36.75 11.92 21.63
N PRO A 210 -35.65 11.87 20.86
CA PRO A 210 -34.91 13.07 20.49
C PRO A 210 -35.78 13.98 19.62
N GLY A 211 -36.10 15.17 20.12
CA GLY A 211 -37.00 16.14 19.48
C GLY A 211 -38.19 16.62 20.33
N ALA A 212 -38.37 16.11 21.56
CA ALA A 212 -39.44 16.55 22.47
C ALA A 212 -39.15 17.86 23.24
N ASP A 213 -37.97 18.45 23.08
CA ASP A 213 -37.59 19.73 23.72
C ASP A 213 -38.09 20.93 22.90
N GLY A 214 -39.42 21.08 22.86
CA GLY A 214 -40.13 22.18 22.19
C GLY A 214 -41.42 22.47 22.94
N GLY A 215 -41.36 23.42 23.88
CA GLY A 215 -42.39 23.58 24.90
C GLY A 215 -43.75 24.04 24.39
N SER A 216 -44.79 23.54 25.05
CA SER A 216 -46.05 24.27 25.26
C SER A 216 -46.65 23.83 26.59
N GLU A 217 -46.68 24.75 27.55
CA GLU A 217 -47.65 24.66 28.63
C GLU A 217 -49.05 24.76 28.00
N ALA A 218 -49.86 23.72 28.15
CA ALA A 218 -51.25 23.70 27.74
C ALA A 218 -52.06 23.01 28.84
N SER A 219 -52.54 23.82 29.78
CA SER A 219 -53.49 23.41 30.81
C SER A 219 -54.78 22.86 30.19
N ALA A 220 -55.15 21.64 30.54
CA ALA A 220 -56.49 21.10 30.30
C ALA A 220 -56.84 20.09 31.41
N ASP A 221 -57.80 20.48 32.26
CA ASP A 221 -58.39 19.63 33.30
C ASP A 221 -59.17 18.43 32.72
N PRO A 222 -59.40 17.36 33.50
CA PRO A 222 -59.84 16.08 32.97
C PRO A 222 -61.34 16.02 32.65
N VAL A 223 -61.69 15.28 31.59
CA VAL A 223 -63.07 14.88 31.27
C VAL A 223 -63.14 13.34 31.29
N PRO A 224 -64.12 12.73 31.99
CA PRO A 224 -64.12 11.28 32.26
C PRO A 224 -64.63 10.45 31.07
N ALA A 225 -64.27 9.16 31.08
CA ALA A 225 -64.61 8.19 30.04
C ALA A 225 -66.03 7.61 30.16
N VAL A 226 -66.66 7.33 29.02
CA VAL A 226 -67.79 6.38 28.88
C VAL A 226 -67.59 5.58 27.58
N PRO A 227 -67.75 4.23 27.56
CA PRO A 227 -67.44 3.40 26.40
C PRO A 227 -68.65 3.15 25.47
N GLY A 228 -68.39 2.89 24.19
CA GLY A 228 -69.41 2.44 23.24
C GLY A 228 -68.89 2.23 21.82
N ALA A 229 -68.97 1.00 21.32
CA ALA A 229 -68.82 0.61 19.91
C ALA A 229 -70.15 -0.06 19.45
N PRO A 230 -70.35 -0.48 18.18
CA PRO A 230 -69.49 -0.37 16.99
C PRO A 230 -70.23 0.09 15.69
N ALA A 231 -69.48 0.05 14.57
CA ALA A 231 -69.92 -0.21 13.19
C ALA A 231 -70.74 0.83 12.38
N ALA A 232 -70.21 1.20 11.21
CA ALA A 232 -70.90 1.02 9.92
C ALA A 232 -69.93 1.15 8.72
N SER A 233 -70.21 0.41 7.64
CA SER A 233 -69.47 0.40 6.36
C SER A 233 -70.01 1.45 5.38
N GLY A 234 -69.15 2.01 4.51
CA GLY A 234 -69.59 2.94 3.45
C GLY A 234 -68.51 3.35 2.46
N ALA A 235 -68.31 2.58 1.38
CA ALA A 235 -67.37 2.91 0.31
C ALA A 235 -68.03 3.70 -0.83
N ARG A 236 -67.32 4.69 -1.43
CA ARG A 236 -67.03 4.77 -2.90
C ARG A 236 -66.35 6.07 -3.38
N LYS A 237 -65.20 5.89 -4.03
CA LYS A 237 -64.66 6.55 -5.26
C LYS A 237 -65.16 7.97 -5.67
N ARG A 238 -64.20 8.89 -5.86
CA ARG A 238 -63.90 9.50 -7.19
C ARG A 238 -62.58 10.29 -7.21
N ALA A 239 -61.88 10.26 -8.35
CA ALA A 239 -60.78 11.14 -8.76
C ALA A 239 -61.30 12.11 -9.87
N PRO A 240 -60.51 13.03 -10.50
CA PRO A 240 -59.06 13.26 -10.38
C PRO A 240 -58.56 14.74 -10.42
N ALA A 241 -57.23 14.90 -10.37
CA ALA A 241 -56.38 15.92 -11.03
C ALA A 241 -56.37 17.39 -10.57
N LYS A 242 -55.17 17.86 -10.18
CA LYS A 242 -54.41 18.94 -10.87
C LYS A 242 -52.90 18.85 -10.57
N LYS A 243 -52.08 19.63 -11.29
CA LYS A 243 -50.67 19.33 -11.63
C LYS A 243 -49.74 20.54 -11.39
N ALA A 244 -48.45 20.24 -11.20
CA ALA A 244 -47.26 21.12 -11.34
C ALA A 244 -46.83 21.95 -10.11
N PRO A 245 -45.55 22.43 -10.04
CA PRO A 245 -44.34 22.04 -10.80
C PRO A 245 -43.13 21.66 -9.92
N ALA A 246 -42.06 21.16 -10.56
CA ALA A 246 -40.73 20.96 -9.94
C ALA A 246 -39.75 22.09 -10.37
N PRO A 247 -38.72 22.42 -9.57
CA PRO A 247 -37.65 23.31 -9.99
C PRO A 247 -36.49 22.56 -10.68
N LYS A 248 -36.13 23.00 -11.88
CA LYS A 248 -34.75 22.88 -12.43
C LYS A 248 -33.94 24.05 -11.81
N GLY A 249 -32.66 23.93 -11.46
CA GLY A 249 -31.55 23.47 -12.29
C GLY A 249 -30.88 24.70 -12.92
N ALA A 250 -29.76 25.15 -12.37
CA ALA A 250 -29.09 26.38 -12.78
C ALA A 250 -27.54 26.24 -12.76
N ALA A 251 -26.92 26.45 -13.92
CA ALA A 251 -25.50 26.67 -14.16
C ALA A 251 -25.37 27.33 -15.55
N PRO A 252 -24.18 27.81 -15.95
CA PRO A 252 -23.65 29.12 -15.58
C PRO A 252 -23.70 30.12 -16.77
N LYS A 253 -23.25 31.37 -16.55
CA LYS A 253 -22.92 32.31 -17.63
C LYS A 253 -21.51 32.85 -17.43
N GLY A 254 -20.74 32.87 -18.53
CA GLY A 254 -19.54 33.69 -18.66
C GLY A 254 -19.73 34.72 -19.77
N ALA A 255 -18.90 35.76 -19.75
CA ALA A 255 -18.62 36.66 -20.87
C ALA A 255 -17.19 37.19 -20.68
N ALA A 256 -16.48 37.39 -21.79
CA ALA A 256 -15.04 37.65 -21.81
C ALA A 256 -14.70 39.12 -22.13
N THR A 257 -13.45 39.49 -21.87
CA THR A 257 -12.74 40.54 -22.62
C THR A 257 -11.26 40.18 -22.77
N GLU A 258 -10.65 40.72 -23.82
CA GLU A 258 -9.43 40.22 -24.47
C GLU A 258 -8.44 41.39 -24.64
N ALA A 259 -7.14 41.17 -24.39
CA ALA A 259 -6.03 42.01 -24.90
C ALA A 259 -4.63 41.43 -24.59
N THR A 260 -3.88 41.07 -25.63
CA THR A 260 -2.40 40.94 -25.69
C THR A 260 -1.85 42.19 -26.44
N PRO A 261 -0.52 42.41 -26.73
CA PRO A 261 0.64 41.50 -26.69
C PRO A 261 2.00 42.07 -26.17
N ALA A 262 3.04 41.22 -26.28
CA ALA A 262 4.45 41.51 -26.62
C ALA A 262 5.51 41.71 -25.50
N LYS A 263 6.55 40.84 -25.49
CA LYS A 263 7.89 41.13 -26.07
C LYS A 263 9.01 40.20 -25.52
N ALA A 264 9.62 39.39 -26.39
CA ALA A 264 10.98 38.83 -26.24
C ALA A 264 12.01 39.83 -26.84
N PRO A 265 13.35 39.78 -26.64
CA PRO A 265 14.24 38.60 -26.52
C PRO A 265 15.14 38.67 -25.25
N ALA A 266 16.29 38.00 -25.05
CA ALA A 266 17.18 37.21 -25.93
C ALA A 266 18.02 36.15 -25.18
N LYS A 267 18.79 35.36 -25.95
CA LYS A 267 19.96 34.57 -25.51
C LYS A 267 21.25 35.33 -25.93
N PRO A 268 22.41 35.04 -25.34
CA PRO A 268 23.42 34.42 -26.21
C PRO A 268 24.23 33.28 -25.56
N THR A 269 24.73 32.40 -26.43
CA THR A 269 25.62 31.27 -26.15
C THR A 269 27.10 31.67 -26.20
N LYS A 270 27.95 30.91 -25.48
CA LYS A 270 29.36 30.54 -25.76
C LYS A 270 29.93 29.85 -24.50
N ALA A 271 30.91 28.95 -24.53
CA ALA A 271 31.48 28.13 -25.61
C ALA A 271 32.12 26.87 -24.98
N ALA A 272 32.47 25.88 -25.79
CA ALA A 272 33.11 24.64 -25.32
C ALA A 272 34.57 24.86 -24.88
N SER A 273 35.08 23.98 -24.01
CA SER A 273 36.50 23.63 -23.98
C SER A 273 36.69 22.10 -23.92
N ARG A 274 37.31 21.55 -24.97
CA ARG A 274 37.88 20.20 -24.98
C ARG A 274 39.31 20.26 -24.43
N ARG A 275 39.69 19.31 -23.57
CA ARG A 275 41.09 18.93 -23.29
C ARG A 275 41.07 17.49 -22.79
N ALA A 276 41.30 16.48 -23.63
CA ALA A 276 42.57 16.08 -24.25
C ALA A 276 43.60 15.58 -23.21
N ALA A 277 43.68 14.26 -23.04
CA ALA A 277 44.78 13.55 -22.40
C ALA A 277 45.98 13.40 -23.36
N PRO A 278 47.22 13.30 -22.85
CA PRO A 278 48.04 12.09 -23.07
C PRO A 278 49.05 11.83 -21.90
N PRO A 279 49.97 10.86 -22.00
CA PRO A 279 49.81 9.44 -22.35
C PRO A 279 50.41 8.48 -21.28
N ARG A 280 50.17 7.17 -21.41
CA ARG A 280 50.92 6.13 -20.67
C ARG A 280 52.41 6.08 -21.07
N PRO A 281 53.36 5.91 -20.14
CA PRO A 281 54.69 5.38 -20.45
C PRO A 281 54.66 3.87 -20.70
N ARG A 282 55.72 3.36 -21.34
CA ARG A 282 55.80 2.02 -21.94
C ARG A 282 56.17 0.91 -20.95
N ARG A 283 55.61 -0.26 -21.23
CA ARG A 283 56.15 -1.62 -21.01
C ARG A 283 57.69 -1.64 -20.91
N ALA A 284 58.22 -1.90 -19.72
CA ALA A 284 59.57 -2.44 -19.55
C ALA A 284 59.51 -3.97 -19.76
N ALA A 285 60.55 -4.53 -20.38
CA ALA A 285 60.72 -5.96 -20.56
C ALA A 285 62.10 -6.36 -20.06
N GLU A 286 62.15 -7.09 -18.95
CA GLU A 286 63.31 -7.78 -18.39
C GLU A 286 62.78 -9.14 -17.92
N SER A 287 63.04 -10.21 -18.68
CA SER A 287 64.23 -11.07 -18.58
C SER A 287 64.10 -12.08 -17.43
N GLY A 288 63.45 -13.20 -17.73
CA GLY A 288 63.37 -14.38 -16.87
C GLY A 288 63.74 -15.64 -17.64
N THR A 289 65.02 -15.97 -17.66
CA THR A 289 65.54 -17.25 -18.18
C THR A 289 65.27 -18.34 -17.14
N PRO A 290 64.65 -19.49 -17.48
CA PRO A 290 64.47 -20.57 -16.53
C PRO A 290 65.71 -21.49 -16.51
N THR A 291 66.30 -21.67 -15.32
CA THR A 291 67.22 -22.77 -15.03
C THR A 291 66.43 -23.92 -14.42
N PRO A 292 66.54 -25.16 -14.94
CA PRO A 292 66.05 -26.35 -14.27
C PRO A 292 67.23 -27.25 -13.85
N ASP A 293 67.71 -27.06 -12.63
CA ASP A 293 68.38 -28.11 -11.86
C ASP A 293 67.51 -28.34 -10.62
N ASP A 294 66.92 -29.53 -10.51
CA ASP A 294 67.41 -30.44 -9.47
C ASP A 294 67.05 -31.90 -9.76
N LYS A 295 67.93 -32.79 -9.31
CA LYS A 295 67.72 -34.23 -9.21
C LYS A 295 67.92 -34.61 -7.75
N ASP A 296 66.91 -35.27 -7.18
CA ASP A 296 66.95 -36.43 -6.26
C ASP A 296 65.72 -36.44 -5.31
#